data_AF-A0A495RZR5-F1
#
_entry.id   AF-A0A495RZR5-F1
#
_cell.length_a   1.000
_cell.length_b   1.000
_cell.length_c   1.000
_cell.angle_alpha   90.00
_cell.angle_beta   90.00
_cell.angle_gamma   90.00
#
_symmetry.space_group_name_H-M   'P 1'
#
loop_
_entity.id
_entity.type
_entity.pdbx_description
1 polymer ?
#
loop_
_entity_poly.entity_id
_entity_poly.type
_entity_poly.pdbx_seq_one_letter_code
_entity_poly.pdbx_strand_id
1 'polypeptide(L)'
;MTAMTQTAHVGGHLELLPIDEDAWRLCDRRVSARDAEFVVAYIERTDGGFETVWIRGGARRSRLSSLEECVERGEEILRAQEQSTSSRPVPIPHFPPARGL
;
A
#
# COMPACT_ATOMS: atom_id res chain seq x y z
N MET A 1 -27.28 -15.31 3.62
CA MET A 1 -26.15 -16.18 3.97
C MET A 1 -25.10 -15.28 4.59
N THR A 2 -24.89 -15.41 5.89
CA THR A 2 -24.01 -14.52 6.67
C THR A 2 -22.80 -15.34 7.08
N ALA A 3 -21.66 -15.06 6.47
CA ALA A 3 -20.35 -15.53 6.90
C ALA A 3 -19.30 -14.48 6.56
N MET A 4 -19.45 -13.27 7.12
CA MET A 4 -18.38 -12.26 7.11
C MET A 4 -17.78 -12.20 8.51
N THR A 5 -16.83 -13.07 8.81
CA THR A 5 -15.76 -12.82 9.79
C THR A 5 -14.77 -13.97 9.72
N GLN A 6 -13.86 -13.91 8.76
CA GLN A 6 -12.54 -14.45 9.01
C GLN A 6 -11.56 -13.29 8.85
N THR A 7 -11.31 -12.61 9.98
CA THR A 7 -10.18 -11.73 10.12
C THR A 7 -8.94 -12.60 9.97
N ALA A 8 -8.38 -12.67 8.76
CA ALA A 8 -7.06 -13.22 8.53
C ALA A 8 -6.07 -12.19 9.12
N HIS A 9 -5.83 -12.29 10.42
CA HIS A 9 -4.79 -11.54 11.08
C HIS A 9 -3.46 -12.05 10.54
N VAL A 10 -2.78 -11.24 9.74
CA VAL A 10 -1.42 -11.55 9.31
C VAL A 10 -0.56 -10.40 9.80
N GLY A 11 0.38 -10.75 10.69
CA GLY A 11 1.01 -9.84 11.64
C GLY A 11 1.76 -8.66 11.01
N GLY A 12 2.01 -7.64 11.84
CA GLY A 12 2.65 -6.40 11.43
C GLY A 12 1.69 -5.20 11.51
N HIS A 13 1.88 -4.23 10.62
CA HIS A 13 1.02 -3.03 10.51
C HIS A 13 -0.08 -3.16 9.46
N LEU A 14 -0.07 -4.24 8.69
CA LEU A 14 -1.03 -4.49 7.61
C LEU A 14 -2.20 -5.33 8.09
N GLU A 15 -3.36 -5.12 7.47
CA GLU A 15 -4.57 -5.89 7.71
C GLU A 15 -5.27 -6.21 6.38
N LEU A 16 -5.76 -7.45 6.25
CA LEU A 16 -6.60 -7.87 5.14
C LEU A 16 -8.08 -7.72 5.53
N LEU A 17 -8.77 -6.81 4.86
CA LEU A 17 -10.20 -6.57 5.02
C LEU A 17 -10.95 -7.16 3.81
N PRO A 18 -11.86 -8.13 3.99
CA PRO A 18 -12.61 -8.69 2.87
C PRO A 18 -13.51 -7.63 2.22
N ILE A 19 -13.62 -7.69 0.91
CA ILE A 19 -14.59 -6.98 0.07
C ILE A 19 -15.70 -7.94 -0.32
N ASP A 20 -15.29 -9.15 -0.76
CA ASP A 20 -16.14 -10.29 -1.13
C ASP A 20 -15.42 -11.60 -0.77
N GLU A 21 -15.94 -12.76 -1.20
CA GLU A 21 -15.38 -14.10 -0.96
C GLU A 21 -13.96 -14.26 -1.53
N ASP A 22 -13.72 -13.67 -2.70
CA ASP A 22 -12.47 -13.77 -3.46
C ASP A 22 -11.70 -12.45 -3.54
N ALA A 23 -12.10 -11.43 -2.78
CA ALA A 23 -11.51 -10.10 -2.88
C ALA A 23 -11.25 -9.45 -1.52
N TRP A 24 -10.10 -8.77 -1.39
CA TRP A 24 -9.64 -8.12 -0.17
C TRP A 24 -9.05 -6.73 -0.44
N ARG A 25 -9.16 -5.86 0.56
CA ARG A 25 -8.32 -4.67 0.71
C ARG A 25 -7.18 -4.99 1.67
N LEU A 26 -5.96 -4.67 1.26
CA LEU A 26 -4.81 -4.63 2.15
C LEU A 26 -4.68 -3.20 2.69
N CYS A 27 -4.70 -3.05 4.02
CA CYS A 27 -4.76 -1.75 4.68
C CYS A 27 -3.62 -1.53 5.68
N ASP A 28 -3.08 -0.32 5.77
CA ASP A 28 -2.09 0.08 6.80
C ASP A 28 -2.83 0.61 8.03
N ARG A 29 -2.78 -0.13 9.14
CA ARG A 29 -3.44 0.18 10.41
C ARG A 29 -2.86 1.40 11.12
N ARG A 30 -1.68 1.89 10.72
CA ARG A 30 -1.08 3.10 11.28
C ARG A 30 -1.72 4.37 10.74
N VAL A 31 -2.42 4.25 9.62
CA VAL A 31 -3.08 5.35 8.92
C VAL A 31 -4.58 5.33 9.24
N SER A 32 -5.19 6.52 9.35
CA SER A 32 -6.63 6.63 9.56
C SER A 32 -7.41 6.04 8.38
N ALA A 33 -8.45 5.24 8.65
CA ALA A 33 -9.33 4.69 7.61
C ALA A 33 -10.06 5.75 6.76
N ARG A 34 -10.01 7.02 7.15
CA ARG A 34 -10.55 8.15 6.36
C ARG A 34 -9.54 8.74 5.37
N ASP A 35 -8.27 8.36 5.50
CA ASP A 35 -7.21 8.78 4.59
C ASP A 35 -7.10 7.81 3.42
N ALA A 36 -6.84 8.32 2.22
CA ALA A 36 -6.59 7.50 1.05
C ALA A 36 -5.34 6.62 1.21
N GLU A 37 -4.37 7.08 2.02
CA GLU A 37 -3.17 6.32 2.34
C GLU A 37 -3.44 5.02 3.12
N PHE A 38 -4.63 4.86 3.69
CA PHE A 38 -5.05 3.67 4.43
C PHE A 38 -5.06 2.42 3.56
N VAL A 39 -5.42 2.54 2.27
CA VAL A 39 -5.47 1.40 1.35
C VAL A 39 -4.12 1.24 0.67
N VAL A 40 -3.47 0.11 0.91
CA VAL A 40 -2.20 -0.26 0.30
C VAL A 40 -2.42 -0.95 -1.04
N ALA A 41 -3.39 -1.87 -1.11
CA ALA A 41 -3.71 -2.61 -2.33
C ALA A 41 -5.13 -3.17 -2.33
N TYR A 42 -5.59 -3.50 -3.53
CA TYR A 42 -6.71 -4.41 -3.77
C TYR A 42 -6.17 -5.76 -4.22
N ILE A 43 -6.71 -6.84 -3.68
CA ILE A 43 -6.29 -8.21 -3.96
C ILE A 43 -7.51 -9.00 -4.41
N GLU A 44 -7.39 -9.73 -5.51
CA GLU A 44 -8.42 -10.61 -6.04
C GLU A 44 -7.83 -12.00 -6.27
N ARG A 45 -8.53 -13.04 -5.82
CA ARG A 45 -8.21 -14.43 -6.13
C ARG A 45 -8.65 -14.71 -7.56
N THR A 46 -7.76 -15.37 -8.29
CA THR A 46 -7.97 -15.84 -9.66
C THR A 46 -7.59 -17.31 -9.75
N ASP A 47 -7.90 -17.96 -10.88
CA ASP A 47 -7.51 -19.35 -11.14
C ASP A 47 -5.98 -19.57 -11.06
N GLY A 48 -5.19 -18.51 -11.26
CA GLY A 48 -3.72 -18.55 -11.29
C GLY A 48 -3.02 -18.02 -10.05
N GLY A 49 -3.75 -17.81 -8.93
CA GLY A 49 -3.22 -17.19 -7.71
C GLY A 49 -3.93 -15.87 -7.40
N PHE A 50 -3.19 -14.88 -6.91
CA PHE A 50 -3.73 -13.60 -6.47
C PHE A 50 -3.23 -12.47 -7.37
N GLU A 51 -4.16 -11.73 -7.96
CA GLU A 51 -3.86 -10.48 -8.63
C GLU A 51 -3.96 -9.33 -7.63
N THR A 52 -2.91 -8.53 -7.55
CA THR A 52 -2.81 -7.40 -6.64
C THR A 52 -2.65 -6.11 -7.42
N VAL A 53 -3.50 -5.13 -7.13
CA VAL A 53 -3.40 -3.76 -7.63
C VAL A 53 -2.92 -2.88 -6.49
N TRP A 54 -1.68 -2.38 -6.59
CA TRP A 54 -1.07 -1.56 -5.56
C TRP A 54 -1.50 -0.10 -5.71
N ILE A 55 -1.97 0.49 -4.62
CA ILE A 55 -2.30 1.92 -4.51
C ILE A 55 -1.09 2.71 -4.02
N ARG A 56 -0.26 2.07 -3.18
CA ARG A 56 0.98 2.62 -2.63
C ARG A 56 2.19 2.07 -3.40
N GLY A 57 3.26 2.86 -3.51
CA GLY A 57 4.46 2.51 -4.26
C GLY A 57 4.37 2.78 -5.78
N GLY A 58 5.40 2.35 -6.52
CA GLY A 58 5.52 2.58 -7.97
C GLY A 58 5.02 1.44 -8.86
N ALA A 59 4.90 0.22 -8.32
CA ALA A 59 4.35 -0.90 -9.07
C ALA A 59 2.83 -0.75 -9.18
N ARG A 60 2.24 -0.97 -10.37
CA ARG A 60 0.78 -0.87 -10.54
C ARG A 60 0.05 -2.19 -10.29
N ARG A 61 0.64 -3.31 -10.69
CA ARG A 61 0.04 -4.65 -10.60
C ARG A 61 1.10 -5.73 -10.33
N SER A 62 0.71 -6.79 -9.61
CA SER A 62 1.52 -7.98 -9.38
C SER A 62 0.64 -9.22 -9.34
N ARG A 63 1.18 -10.38 -9.72
CA ARG A 63 0.54 -11.68 -9.53
C ARG A 63 1.37 -12.48 -8.55
N LEU A 64 0.74 -12.96 -7.49
CA LEU A 64 1.37 -13.63 -6.35
C LEU A 64 0.67 -14.96 -6.09
N SER A 65 1.35 -15.87 -5.43
CA SER A 65 0.90 -17.25 -5.24
C SER A 65 0.01 -17.43 -4.00
N SER A 66 0.12 -16.53 -3.02
CA SER A 66 -0.64 -16.59 -1.77
C SER A 66 -1.02 -15.20 -1.23
N LEU A 67 -2.00 -15.15 -0.34
CA LEU A 67 -2.33 -13.92 0.40
C LEU A 67 -1.19 -13.45 1.31
N GLU A 68 -0.42 -14.38 1.87
CA GLU A 68 0.75 -14.08 2.69
C GLU A 68 1.81 -13.33 1.88
N GLU A 69 2.11 -13.80 0.66
CA GLU A 69 3.04 -13.13 -0.25
C GLU A 69 2.54 -11.71 -0.62
N CYS A 70 1.22 -11.50 -0.72
CA CYS A 70 0.64 -10.17 -0.91
C CYS A 70 0.90 -9.25 0.30
N VAL A 71 0.82 -9.78 1.52
CA VAL A 71 1.09 -9.00 2.74
C VAL A 71 2.58 -8.66 2.82
N GLU A 72 3.47 -9.64 2.64
CA GLU A 72 4.93 -9.45 2.65
C GLU A 72 5.36 -8.39 1.63
N ARG A 73 4.86 -8.49 0.40
CA ARG A 73 5.14 -7.51 -0.66
C ARG A 73 4.61 -6.11 -0.30
N GLY A 74 3.47 -6.03 0.37
CA GLY A 74 2.93 -4.78 0.92
C GLY A 74 3.84 -4.16 1.97
N GLU A 75 4.40 -4.96 2.88
CA GLU A 75 5.35 -4.46 3.88
C GLU A 75 6.61 -3.90 3.23
N GLU A 76 7.16 -4.60 2.23
CA GLU A 76 8.32 -4.12 1.47
C GLU A 76 8.07 -2.76 0.81
N ILE A 77 6.89 -2.58 0.21
CA ILE A 77 6.49 -1.32 -0.42
C ILE A 77 6.46 -0.20 0.61
N LEU A 78 5.84 -0.41 1.78
CA LEU A 78 5.77 0.60 2.83
C LEU A 78 7.16 0.94 3.37
N ARG A 79 8.01 -0.06 3.64
CA ARG A 79 9.39 0.15 4.10
C ARG A 79 10.21 0.96 3.08
N ALA A 80 10.06 0.69 1.79
CA ALA A 80 10.76 1.43 0.73
C ALA A 80 10.29 2.89 0.62
N GLN A 81 8.99 3.15 0.83
CA GLN A 81 8.45 4.52 0.83
C GLN A 81 8.96 5.33 2.03
N GLU A 82 8.98 4.75 3.23
CA GLU A 82 9.48 5.41 4.45
C GLU A 82 10.94 5.84 4.28
N GLN A 83 11.77 4.97 3.70
CA GLN A 83 13.18 5.28 3.39
C GLN A 83 13.31 6.43 2.38
N SER A 84 12.41 6.50 1.40
CA SER A 84 12.41 7.56 0.37
C SER A 84 11.97 8.92 0.93
N THR A 85 10.96 8.94 1.81
CA THR A 85 10.48 10.17 2.46
C THR A 85 11.46 10.71 3.51
N SER A 86 12.34 9.85 4.04
CA SER A 86 13.37 10.21 5.01
C SER A 86 14.61 10.83 4.35
N SER A 87 14.42 11.68 3.35
CA SER A 87 15.49 12.43 2.69
C SER A 87 15.49 13.89 3.13
N ARG A 88 16.69 14.42 3.45
CA ARG A 88 16.88 15.83 3.79
C ARG A 88 16.36 16.69 2.62
N PRO A 89 15.62 17.79 2.87
CA PRO A 89 15.14 18.65 1.79
C PRO A 89 16.28 19.05 0.87
N VAL A 90 16.09 18.91 -0.44
CA VAL A 90 17.05 19.42 -1.43
C VAL A 90 17.05 20.95 -1.32
N PRO A 91 18.19 21.61 -1.06
CA PRO A 91 18.26 23.06 -1.01
C PRO A 91 17.82 23.65 -2.35
N ILE A 92 16.76 24.47 -2.35
CA ILE A 92 16.35 25.22 -3.53
C ILE A 92 17.31 26.41 -3.66
N PRO A 93 17.97 26.61 -4.82
CA PRO A 93 18.79 27.80 -5.04
C PRO A 93 17.94 29.06 -4.90
N HIS A 94 18.27 29.92 -3.94
CA HIS A 94 17.67 31.24 -3.81
C HIS A 94 18.40 32.21 -4.75
N PHE A 95 17.72 32.65 -5.81
CA PHE A 95 18.22 33.73 -6.65
C PHE A 95 17.69 35.07 -6.14
N PRO A 96 18.55 36.07 -5.89
CA PRO A 96 18.09 37.41 -5.55
C PRO A 96 17.30 38.01 -6.72
N PRO A 97 16.29 38.86 -6.47
CA PRO A 97 15.54 39.52 -7.53
C PRO A 97 16.51 40.31 -8.43
N ALA A 98 16.37 40.15 -9.74
CA ALA A 98 17.16 40.89 -10.70
C ALA A 98 16.87 42.39 -10.53
N ARG A 99 17.88 43.17 -10.13
CA ARG A 99 17.82 44.64 -10.24
C ARG A 99 17.76 44.96 -11.73
N GLY A 100 16.62 45.50 -12.17
CA GLY A 100 16.48 46.05 -13.52
C GLY A 100 17.55 47.10 -13.77
N LEU A 101 18.19 46.98 -14.93
CA LEU A 101 19.02 48.02 -15.55
C LEU A 101 18.13 49.15 -16.08
#